data_AF-A0AAN6R7R5-F1
#
_entry.id   AF-A0AAN6R7R5-F1
#
_cell.length_a   1.000
_cell.length_b   1.000
_cell.length_c   1.000
_cell.angle_alpha   90.00
_cell.angle_beta   90.00
_cell.angle_gamma   90.00
#
_symmetry.space_group_name_H-M   'P 1'
#
loop_
_entity.id
_entity.type
_entity.pdbx_description
1 polymer ?
#
loop_
_entity_poly.entity_id
_entity_poly.type
_entity_poly.pdbx_seq_one_letter_code
_entity_poly.pdbx_strand_id
1 'polypeptide(L)'
;MQIAVLVFLFYTVGTALAFHEYGGYERLYYYYAYLLDAKINNGTPRKIATGCKKGGGICDFNEFLRFINIPAPTTNVPGLKDPFKPNIDDTADKLLAGDFTREYKPDIAEYISGNRDLVSQMAPDEFRNARLAIQRVGFLRAHENSNHCRLGLEKEHVRVIDKTKTPTYKDRNKKSTYQFVDIHRTALNNPGVDIRGMIDELNESDKHHKNVMAAKKAYGNLSCQ
;
A
#
# COMPACT_ATOMS: atom_id res chain seq x y z
N MET A 1 34.37 14.55 -12.71
CA MET A 1 33.67 14.69 -11.42
C MET A 1 32.18 15.08 -11.53
N GLN A 2 31.71 15.71 -12.62
CA GLN A 2 30.30 16.10 -12.78
C GLN A 2 29.33 14.91 -13.02
N ILE A 3 29.79 13.84 -13.67
CA ILE A 3 28.94 12.67 -13.98
C ILE A 3 28.56 11.87 -12.72
N ALA A 4 29.47 11.75 -11.75
CA ALA A 4 29.20 11.03 -10.49
C ALA A 4 28.15 11.71 -9.61
N VAL A 5 28.08 13.05 -9.63
CA VAL A 5 27.08 13.82 -8.88
C VAL A 5 25.69 13.66 -9.51
N LEU A 6 25.59 13.63 -10.84
CA LEU A 6 24.33 13.40 -11.54
C LEU A 6 23.77 12.00 -11.27
N VAL A 7 24.60 10.95 -11.32
CA VAL A 7 24.16 9.58 -11.00
C VAL A 7 23.65 9.46 -9.57
N PHE A 8 24.28 10.13 -8.61
CA PHE A 8 23.83 10.14 -7.21
C PHE A 8 22.50 10.90 -7.03
N LEU A 9 22.28 11.99 -7.78
CA LEU A 9 21.04 12.78 -7.76
C LEU A 9 19.87 12.04 -8.41
N PHE A 10 20.11 11.24 -9.46
CA PHE A 10 19.07 10.39 -10.05
C PHE A 10 18.70 9.21 -9.14
N TYR A 11 19.66 8.68 -8.37
CA TYR A 11 19.41 7.56 -7.46
C TYR A 11 18.53 7.94 -6.26
N THR A 12 18.68 9.15 -5.72
CA THR A 12 17.87 9.61 -4.58
C THR A 12 16.45 9.99 -4.97
N VAL A 13 16.22 10.53 -6.18
CA VAL A 13 14.87 10.85 -6.69
C VAL A 13 14.05 9.59 -6.98
N GLY A 14 14.69 8.50 -7.41
CA GLY A 14 14.02 7.24 -7.72
C GLY A 14 13.35 6.56 -6.51
N THR A 15 13.91 6.72 -5.31
CA THR A 15 13.30 6.13 -4.10
C THR A 15 12.05 6.88 -3.65
N ALA A 16 11.97 8.19 -3.90
CA ALA A 16 10.84 9.03 -3.50
C ALA A 16 9.53 8.72 -4.26
N LEU A 17 9.62 8.25 -5.51
CA LEU A 17 8.46 8.03 -6.37
C LEU A 17 7.75 6.69 -6.14
N ALA A 18 8.47 5.67 -5.65
CA ALA A 18 7.87 4.38 -5.28
C ALA A 18 6.89 4.49 -4.09
N PHE A 19 7.04 5.53 -3.25
CA PHE A 19 6.14 5.76 -2.11
C PHE A 19 4.77 6.34 -2.49
N HIS A 20 4.60 6.80 -3.74
CA HIS A 20 3.52 7.72 -4.06
C HIS A 20 2.18 6.99 -4.25
N GLU A 21 2.08 6.04 -5.19
CA GLU A 21 0.78 5.59 -5.72
C GLU A 21 -0.09 4.81 -4.72
N TYR A 22 0.49 3.96 -3.87
CA TYR A 22 -0.26 3.15 -2.90
C TYR A 22 -0.19 3.67 -1.46
N GLY A 23 0.69 4.63 -1.18
CA GLY A 23 0.89 5.17 0.17
C GLY A 23 -0.37 5.83 0.76
N GLY A 24 -1.29 6.32 -0.07
CA GLY A 24 -2.58 6.84 0.36
C GLY A 24 -3.50 5.75 0.91
N TYR A 25 -3.65 4.65 0.17
CA TYR A 25 -4.43 3.49 0.61
C TYR A 25 -3.82 2.81 1.84
N GLU A 26 -2.49 2.79 1.94
CA GLU A 26 -1.79 2.30 3.12
C GLU A 26 -2.18 3.07 4.37
N ARG A 27 -2.15 4.41 4.34
CA ARG A 27 -2.54 5.25 5.49
C ARG A 27 -3.97 5.04 5.92
N LEU A 28 -4.88 4.88 4.96
CA LEU A 28 -6.27 4.54 5.25
C LEU A 28 -6.39 3.17 5.88
N TYR A 29 -5.64 2.18 5.38
CA TYR A 29 -5.56 0.87 6.00
C TYR A 29 -5.06 0.95 7.45
N TYR A 30 -3.96 1.68 7.71
CA TYR A 30 -3.43 1.89 9.07
C TYR A 30 -4.44 2.62 9.96
N TYR A 31 -5.18 3.59 9.42
CA TYR A 31 -6.20 4.31 10.19
C TYR A 31 -7.39 3.43 10.55
N TYR A 32 -7.90 2.63 9.62
CA TYR A 32 -8.99 1.71 9.94
C TYR A 32 -8.55 0.60 10.90
N ALA A 33 -7.29 0.14 10.79
CA ALA A 33 -6.70 -0.75 11.79
C ALA A 33 -6.63 -0.09 13.17
N TYR A 34 -6.24 1.18 13.25
CA TYR A 34 -6.25 1.98 14.47
C TYR A 34 -7.64 2.10 15.10
N LEU A 35 -8.67 2.39 14.29
CA LEU A 35 -10.06 2.44 14.77
C LEU A 35 -10.52 1.08 15.30
N LEU A 36 -10.12 -0.01 14.66
CA LEU A 36 -10.39 -1.37 15.13
C LEU A 36 -9.71 -1.64 16.47
N ASP A 37 -8.42 -1.30 16.60
CA ASP A 37 -7.68 -1.41 17.85
C ASP A 37 -8.37 -0.67 18.99
N ALA A 38 -8.78 0.58 18.76
CA ALA A 38 -9.51 1.35 19.77
C ALA A 38 -10.85 0.71 20.11
N LYS A 39 -11.60 0.20 19.11
CA LYS A 39 -12.94 -0.37 19.30
C LYS A 39 -12.93 -1.66 20.12
N ILE A 40 -11.96 -2.54 19.89
CA ILE A 40 -11.83 -3.77 20.70
C ILE A 40 -11.29 -3.48 22.11
N ASN A 41 -10.71 -2.30 22.32
CA ASN A 41 -10.16 -1.84 23.60
C ASN A 41 -10.99 -0.70 24.23
N ASN A 42 -12.32 -0.75 24.08
CA ASN A 42 -13.26 0.18 24.72
C ASN A 42 -12.98 1.66 24.42
N GLY A 43 -12.68 1.98 23.16
CA GLY A 43 -12.46 3.35 22.69
C GLY A 43 -11.05 3.89 22.90
N THR A 44 -10.11 3.09 23.41
CA THR A 44 -8.72 3.51 23.62
C THR A 44 -7.76 2.58 22.88
N PRO A 45 -6.97 3.09 21.89
CA PRO A 45 -5.99 2.27 21.18
C PRO A 45 -4.89 1.78 22.13
N ARG A 46 -4.47 0.52 21.97
CA ARG A 46 -3.42 -0.11 22.79
C ARG A 46 -2.20 -0.56 22.01
N LYS A 47 -2.35 -0.78 20.70
CA LYS A 47 -1.32 -1.37 19.85
C LYS A 47 -0.96 -0.47 18.69
N ILE A 48 -1.93 0.22 18.11
CA ILE A 48 -1.74 1.05 16.92
C ILE A 48 -1.81 2.51 17.33
N ALA A 49 -0.80 3.30 16.96
CA ALA A 49 -0.74 4.73 17.25
C ALA A 49 -1.15 5.09 18.69
N THR A 50 -0.66 4.30 19.66
CA THR A 50 -0.92 4.51 21.08
C THR A 50 -0.45 5.90 21.49
N GLY A 51 -1.33 6.66 22.13
CA GLY A 51 -1.04 8.05 22.51
C GLY A 51 -1.18 9.07 21.38
N CYS A 52 -1.77 8.69 20.24
CA CYS A 52 -2.09 9.65 19.18
C CYS A 52 -2.87 10.86 19.70
N LYS A 53 -3.86 10.63 20.58
CA LYS A 53 -4.59 11.69 21.26
C LYS A 53 -4.09 11.85 22.70
N LYS A 54 -3.48 12.99 22.99
CA LYS A 54 -3.06 13.34 24.36
C LYS A 54 -4.28 13.40 25.27
N GLY A 55 -4.27 12.67 26.38
CA GLY A 55 -5.40 12.56 27.30
C GLY A 55 -6.38 11.42 27.01
N GLY A 56 -6.13 10.60 25.99
CA GLY A 56 -6.94 9.43 25.64
C GLY A 56 -7.99 9.71 24.56
N GLY A 57 -8.66 8.64 24.12
CA GLY A 57 -9.66 8.66 23.06
C GLY A 57 -9.10 8.45 21.65
N ILE A 58 -9.99 8.63 20.67
CA ILE A 58 -9.75 8.33 19.25
C ILE A 58 -9.32 9.60 18.51
N CYS A 59 -8.23 9.49 17.76
CA CYS A 59 -7.77 10.48 16.79
C CYS A 59 -8.64 10.49 15.55
N ASP A 60 -8.92 11.68 15.05
CA ASP A 60 -9.38 11.82 13.67
C ASP A 60 -8.25 11.47 12.67
N PHE A 61 -8.58 11.37 11.38
CA PHE A 61 -7.61 10.96 10.37
C PHE A 61 -6.44 11.94 10.22
N ASN A 62 -6.64 13.25 10.39
CA ASN A 62 -5.55 14.23 10.29
C ASN A 62 -4.63 14.17 11.51
N GLU A 63 -5.19 14.00 12.72
CA GLU A 63 -4.43 13.76 13.95
C GLU A 63 -3.59 12.48 13.81
N PHE A 64 -4.20 11.42 13.28
CA PHE A 64 -3.51 10.17 13.00
C PHE A 64 -2.35 10.34 12.02
N LEU A 65 -2.56 11.02 10.89
CA LEU A 65 -1.51 11.28 9.90
C LEU A 65 -0.34 12.07 10.50
N ARG A 66 -0.62 13.11 11.29
CA ARG A 66 0.41 13.86 12.03
C ARG A 66 1.24 12.98 12.95
N PHE A 67 0.61 11.96 13.53
CA PHE A 67 1.28 11.04 14.44
C PHE A 67 2.18 10.02 13.72
N ILE A 68 1.73 9.46 12.59
CA ILE A 68 2.44 8.34 11.93
C ILE A 68 3.44 8.76 10.85
N ASN A 69 3.25 9.91 10.21
CA ASN A 69 4.09 10.36 9.11
C ASN A 69 5.39 10.98 9.63
N ILE A 70 6.48 10.77 8.88
CA ILE A 70 7.79 11.37 9.13
C ILE A 70 8.27 12.04 7.83
N PRO A 71 8.39 13.37 7.79
CA PRO A 71 7.99 14.34 8.82
C PRO A 71 6.46 14.41 9.00
N ALA A 72 6.03 14.91 10.16
CA ALA A 72 4.61 15.15 10.41
C ALA A 72 4.06 16.22 9.43
N PRO A 73 2.93 15.98 8.74
CA PRO A 73 2.33 16.97 7.88
C PRO A 73 1.92 18.22 8.67
N THR A 74 2.17 19.39 8.07
CA THR A 74 1.81 20.70 8.65
C THR A 74 0.40 21.15 8.29
N THR A 75 -0.24 20.47 7.34
CA THR A 75 -1.58 20.79 6.83
C THR A 75 -2.51 19.59 6.98
N ASN A 76 -3.82 19.86 6.97
CA ASN A 76 -4.85 18.82 6.91
C ASN A 76 -5.05 18.36 5.46
N VAL A 77 -5.58 17.16 5.28
CA VAL A 77 -5.99 16.65 3.96
C VAL A 77 -7.09 17.56 3.39
N PRO A 78 -6.86 18.21 2.24
CA PRO A 78 -7.83 19.17 1.69
C PRO A 78 -9.18 18.52 1.34
N GLY A 79 -10.28 19.16 1.75
CA GLY A 79 -11.63 18.74 1.38
C GLY A 79 -12.05 17.38 1.96
N LEU A 80 -11.46 16.94 3.07
CA LEU A 80 -11.89 15.75 3.79
C LEU A 80 -13.26 16.00 4.45
N LYS A 81 -14.28 15.23 4.04
CA LYS A 81 -15.68 15.45 4.48
C LYS A 81 -15.98 14.89 5.87
N ASP A 82 -15.50 13.67 6.14
CA ASP A 82 -15.65 13.00 7.43
C ASP A 82 -14.28 12.49 7.89
N PRO A 83 -13.66 13.13 8.89
CA PRO A 83 -12.33 12.78 9.33
C PRO A 83 -12.30 11.52 10.22
N PHE A 84 -13.44 11.00 10.69
CA PHE A 84 -13.51 9.73 11.42
C PHE A 84 -13.90 8.55 10.51
N LYS A 85 -14.55 8.83 9.38
CA LYS A 85 -14.91 7.82 8.36
C LYS A 85 -14.53 8.29 6.95
N PRO A 86 -13.22 8.48 6.67
CA PRO A 86 -12.75 8.97 5.37
C PRO A 86 -13.18 8.05 4.22
N ASN A 87 -13.73 8.57 3.12
CA ASN A 87 -13.98 7.74 1.94
C ASN A 87 -12.65 7.25 1.37
N ILE A 88 -12.49 5.93 1.19
CA ILE A 88 -11.18 5.34 0.88
C ILE A 88 -10.59 5.89 -0.43
N ASP A 89 -11.33 5.76 -1.53
CA ASP A 89 -10.80 6.12 -2.85
C ASP A 89 -10.59 7.64 -2.97
N ASP A 90 -11.58 8.45 -2.56
CA ASP A 90 -11.48 9.92 -2.58
C ASP A 90 -10.36 10.45 -1.67
N THR A 91 -10.17 9.84 -0.51
CA THR A 91 -9.13 10.27 0.43
C THR A 91 -7.75 9.80 -0.04
N ALA A 92 -7.62 8.61 -0.62
CA ALA A 92 -6.36 8.13 -1.20
C ALA A 92 -5.88 9.06 -2.32
N ASP A 93 -6.78 9.48 -3.21
CA ASP A 93 -6.49 10.43 -4.28
C ASP A 93 -6.01 11.78 -3.72
N LYS A 94 -6.61 12.26 -2.64
CA LYS A 94 -6.22 13.52 -1.96
C LYS A 94 -4.87 13.41 -1.26
N LEU A 95 -4.59 12.27 -0.63
CA LEU A 95 -3.29 12.03 0.02
C LEU A 95 -2.17 12.01 -1.00
N LEU A 96 -2.41 11.37 -2.14
CA LEU A 96 -1.50 11.35 -3.28
C LEU A 96 -1.27 12.77 -3.80
N ALA A 97 -2.33 13.50 -4.13
CA ALA A 97 -2.23 14.86 -4.65
C ALA A 97 -1.58 15.85 -3.67
N GLY A 98 -1.71 15.61 -2.37
CA GLY A 98 -1.17 16.46 -1.30
C GLY A 98 0.19 16.03 -0.75
N ASP A 99 0.85 15.03 -1.36
CA ASP A 99 2.17 14.52 -0.93
C ASP A 99 2.20 14.08 0.56
N PHE A 100 1.08 13.51 1.02
CA PHE A 100 0.98 12.93 2.36
C PHE A 100 1.57 11.52 2.42
N THR A 101 2.05 10.97 1.30
CA THR A 101 2.32 9.54 1.13
C THR A 101 3.76 9.09 1.42
N ARG A 102 4.60 9.98 1.94
CA ARG A 102 6.05 9.80 2.21
C ARG A 102 6.37 8.74 3.28
N GLU A 103 7.55 8.79 3.88
CA GLU A 103 7.95 7.85 4.94
C GLU A 103 6.99 7.89 6.14
N TYR A 104 6.74 6.71 6.70
CA TYR A 104 5.92 6.52 7.90
C TYR A 104 6.43 5.30 8.66
N LYS A 105 6.06 5.15 9.95
CA LYS A 105 6.46 4.01 10.78
C LYS A 105 5.31 2.99 10.91
N PRO A 106 5.29 1.91 10.10
CA PRO A 106 4.38 0.80 10.34
C PRO A 106 4.96 -0.22 11.32
N ASP A 107 4.18 -0.60 12.32
CA ASP A 107 4.38 -1.85 13.05
C ASP A 107 3.04 -2.42 13.54
N ILE A 108 2.29 -3.08 12.64
CA ILE A 108 0.93 -3.56 12.96
C ILE A 108 0.51 -4.87 12.28
N ALA A 109 1.37 -5.44 11.42
CA ALA A 109 1.02 -6.61 10.62
C ALA A 109 0.66 -7.83 11.49
N GLU A 110 1.34 -7.97 12.62
CA GLU A 110 1.12 -9.06 13.58
C GLU A 110 -0.22 -8.91 14.33
N TYR A 111 -0.56 -7.68 14.75
CA TYR A 111 -1.74 -7.41 15.57
C TYR A 111 -3.06 -7.75 14.89
N ILE A 112 -3.18 -7.37 13.63
CA ILE A 112 -4.37 -7.59 12.81
C ILE A 112 -4.66 -9.08 12.61
N SER A 113 -3.60 -9.85 12.36
CA SER A 113 -3.73 -11.28 12.08
C SER A 113 -4.24 -12.05 13.30
N GLY A 114 -3.84 -11.63 14.51
CA GLY A 114 -4.24 -12.26 15.77
C GLY A 114 -5.66 -11.94 16.24
N ASN A 115 -6.34 -10.95 15.66
CA ASN A 115 -7.64 -10.47 16.16
C ASN A 115 -8.77 -10.55 15.11
N ARG A 116 -8.56 -11.27 14.01
CA ARG A 116 -9.46 -11.28 12.83
C ARG A 116 -10.92 -11.60 13.16
N ASP A 117 -11.18 -12.66 13.92
CA ASP A 117 -12.54 -13.15 14.16
C ASP A 117 -13.32 -12.18 15.05
N LEU A 118 -12.70 -11.72 16.14
CA LEU A 118 -13.24 -10.71 17.05
C LEU A 118 -13.58 -9.40 16.31
N VAL A 119 -12.66 -8.95 15.46
CA VAL A 119 -12.79 -7.74 14.67
C VAL A 119 -13.97 -7.81 13.69
N SER A 120 -14.15 -8.95 13.01
CA SER A 120 -15.22 -9.14 12.02
C SER A 120 -16.62 -9.04 12.65
N GLN A 121 -16.75 -9.36 13.93
CA GLN A 121 -18.03 -9.34 14.66
C GLN A 121 -18.31 -7.97 15.30
N MET A 122 -17.31 -7.32 15.89
CA MET A 122 -17.51 -6.08 16.64
C MET A 122 -17.58 -4.82 15.76
N ALA A 123 -16.93 -4.83 14.59
CA ALA A 123 -16.66 -3.62 13.81
C ALA A 123 -16.73 -3.88 12.30
N PRO A 124 -17.91 -4.29 11.77
CA PRO A 124 -18.04 -4.76 10.40
C PRO A 124 -17.72 -3.68 9.35
N ASP A 125 -18.02 -2.41 9.64
CA ASP A 125 -17.74 -1.29 8.75
C ASP A 125 -16.25 -0.96 8.67
N GLU A 126 -15.59 -0.82 9.82
CA GLU A 126 -14.15 -0.55 9.89
C GLU A 126 -13.34 -1.73 9.34
N PHE A 127 -13.78 -2.96 9.59
CA PHE A 127 -13.20 -4.16 9.00
C PHE A 127 -13.36 -4.18 7.47
N ARG A 128 -14.55 -3.86 6.95
CA ARG A 128 -14.80 -3.76 5.51
C ARG A 128 -13.92 -2.69 4.87
N ASN A 129 -13.75 -1.55 5.52
CA ASN A 129 -12.93 -0.45 5.02
C ASN A 129 -11.43 -0.78 5.08
N ALA A 130 -10.95 -1.36 6.18
CA ALA A 130 -9.57 -1.86 6.27
C ALA A 130 -9.29 -2.89 5.18
N ARG A 131 -10.23 -3.83 4.95
CA ARG A 131 -10.15 -4.83 3.88
C ARG A 131 -10.09 -4.19 2.50
N LEU A 132 -10.95 -3.21 2.21
CA LEU A 132 -10.94 -2.53 0.92
C LEU A 132 -9.63 -1.77 0.70
N ALA A 133 -9.16 -1.02 1.70
CA ALA A 133 -7.89 -0.29 1.62
C ALA A 133 -6.69 -1.22 1.37
N ILE A 134 -6.54 -2.31 2.14
CA ILE A 134 -5.43 -3.25 1.90
C ILE A 134 -5.55 -3.96 0.55
N GLN A 135 -6.78 -4.20 0.08
CA GLN A 135 -6.97 -4.78 -1.22
C GLN A 135 -6.45 -3.86 -2.34
N ARG A 136 -6.70 -2.56 -2.23
CA ARG A 136 -6.17 -1.54 -3.14
C ARG A 136 -4.64 -1.49 -3.09
N VAL A 137 -4.04 -1.50 -1.91
CA VAL A 137 -2.57 -1.56 -1.72
C VAL A 137 -1.98 -2.79 -2.41
N GLY A 138 -2.59 -3.96 -2.20
CA GLY A 138 -2.12 -5.22 -2.78
C GLY A 138 -2.14 -5.21 -4.31
N PHE A 139 -3.15 -4.61 -4.92
CA PHE A 139 -3.24 -4.49 -6.38
C PHE A 139 -2.22 -3.50 -6.95
N LEU A 140 -2.08 -2.32 -6.34
CA LEU A 140 -1.16 -1.29 -6.83
C LEU A 140 0.30 -1.73 -6.72
N ARG A 141 0.68 -2.41 -5.64
CA ARG A 141 2.02 -3.01 -5.53
C ARG A 141 2.24 -4.15 -6.50
N ALA A 142 1.21 -4.96 -6.79
CA ALA A 142 1.31 -5.97 -7.84
C ALA A 142 1.58 -5.32 -9.20
N HIS A 143 0.98 -4.16 -9.46
CA HIS A 143 1.22 -3.38 -10.68
C HIS A 143 2.62 -2.77 -10.70
N GLU A 144 3.07 -2.15 -9.61
CA GLU A 144 4.43 -1.61 -9.48
C GLU A 144 5.49 -2.70 -9.64
N ASN A 145 5.37 -3.83 -8.94
CA ASN A 145 6.26 -4.98 -9.08
C ASN A 145 6.25 -5.50 -10.52
N SER A 146 5.09 -5.48 -11.18
CA SER A 146 5.00 -5.83 -12.58
C SER A 146 5.77 -4.85 -13.48
N ASN A 147 5.77 -3.55 -13.18
CA ASN A 147 6.55 -2.55 -13.91
C ASN A 147 8.06 -2.72 -13.66
N HIS A 148 8.47 -2.98 -12.42
CA HIS A 148 9.85 -3.32 -12.11
C HIS A 148 10.31 -4.60 -12.81
N CYS A 149 9.45 -5.63 -12.83
CA CYS A 149 9.69 -6.85 -13.58
C CYS A 149 9.87 -6.58 -15.07
N ARG A 150 9.00 -5.77 -15.68
CA ARG A 150 9.16 -5.35 -17.08
C ARG A 150 10.53 -4.72 -17.30
N LEU A 151 10.90 -3.71 -16.51
CA LEU A 151 12.16 -3.00 -16.66
C LEU A 151 13.38 -3.93 -16.52
N GLY A 152 13.35 -4.83 -15.53
CA GLY A 152 14.41 -5.81 -15.34
C GLY A 152 14.54 -6.79 -16.52
N LEU A 153 13.40 -7.30 -17.01
CA LEU A 153 13.37 -8.20 -18.16
C LEU A 153 13.84 -7.51 -19.44
N GLU A 154 13.36 -6.29 -19.71
CA GLU A 154 13.77 -5.50 -20.88
C GLU A 154 15.26 -5.15 -20.86
N LYS A 155 15.83 -4.88 -19.67
CA LYS A 155 17.27 -4.64 -19.49
C LYS A 155 18.10 -5.86 -19.90
N GLU A 156 17.61 -7.06 -19.64
CA GLU A 156 18.25 -8.33 -20.02
C GLU A 156 17.82 -8.78 -21.43
N HIS A 157 17.29 -7.86 -22.24
CA HIS A 157 16.85 -8.09 -23.62
C HIS A 157 15.76 -9.16 -23.79
N VAL A 158 14.98 -9.43 -22.74
CA VAL A 158 13.83 -10.34 -22.79
C VAL A 158 12.64 -9.65 -23.45
N ARG A 159 11.97 -10.35 -24.38
CA ARG A 159 10.74 -9.84 -24.99
C ARG A 159 9.56 -10.02 -24.03
N VAL A 160 9.12 -8.93 -23.41
CA VAL A 160 7.99 -8.90 -22.46
C VAL A 160 6.63 -9.02 -23.17
N ILE A 161 5.73 -9.82 -22.61
CA ILE A 161 4.33 -9.94 -23.05
C ILE A 161 3.40 -9.36 -21.99
N ASP A 162 2.41 -8.57 -22.42
CA ASP A 162 1.49 -7.87 -21.53
C ASP A 162 0.15 -8.55 -21.39
N LYS A 163 -0.40 -8.49 -20.17
CA LYS A 163 -1.80 -8.78 -19.85
C LYS A 163 -2.45 -7.55 -19.25
N THR A 164 -3.63 -7.19 -19.75
CA THR A 164 -4.41 -6.10 -19.16
C THR A 164 -5.32 -6.63 -18.07
N LYS A 165 -5.34 -6.00 -16.89
CA LYS A 165 -6.28 -6.29 -15.81
C LYS A 165 -7.09 -5.04 -15.46
N THR A 166 -8.39 -5.23 -15.27
CA THR A 166 -9.27 -4.22 -14.66
C THR A 166 -9.47 -4.59 -13.20
N PRO A 167 -9.30 -3.66 -12.24
CA PRO A 167 -9.60 -3.94 -10.85
C PRO A 167 -11.08 -4.32 -10.70
N THR A 168 -11.38 -5.41 -10.00
CA THR A 168 -12.75 -5.91 -9.78
C THR A 168 -13.42 -5.32 -8.53
N TYR A 169 -12.80 -4.34 -7.87
CA TYR A 169 -13.35 -3.71 -6.68
C TYR A 169 -14.66 -2.99 -7.04
N LYS A 170 -15.75 -3.37 -6.36
CA LYS A 170 -17.15 -3.01 -6.68
C LYS A 170 -17.52 -1.53 -6.52
N ASP A 171 -16.57 -0.62 -6.37
CA ASP A 171 -16.87 0.80 -6.19
C ASP A 171 -16.21 1.65 -7.27
N ARG A 172 -17.10 2.33 -8.03
CA ARG A 172 -16.95 3.34 -9.08
C ARG A 172 -16.89 2.94 -10.57
N ASN A 173 -17.69 3.74 -11.28
CA ASN A 173 -17.91 3.89 -12.72
C ASN A 173 -16.69 4.32 -13.56
N LYS A 174 -15.46 4.04 -13.12
CA LYS A 174 -14.24 4.23 -13.92
C LYS A 174 -13.49 2.91 -14.00
N LYS A 175 -13.61 2.25 -15.16
CA LYS A 175 -12.77 1.10 -15.50
C LYS A 175 -11.38 1.61 -15.87
N SER A 176 -10.55 1.89 -14.88
CA SER A 176 -9.12 2.07 -15.12
C SER A 176 -8.52 0.70 -15.44
N THR A 177 -7.93 0.54 -16.62
CA THR A 177 -7.23 -0.67 -17.03
C THR A 177 -5.74 -0.52 -16.74
N TYR A 178 -5.12 -1.57 -16.19
CA TYR A 178 -3.70 -1.59 -15.86
C TYR A 178 -3.01 -2.69 -16.66
N GLN A 179 -1.79 -2.42 -17.11
CA GLN A 179 -0.96 -3.39 -17.81
C GLN A 179 -0.05 -4.10 -16.82
N PHE A 180 -0.02 -5.42 -16.91
CA PHE A 180 0.85 -6.28 -16.14
C PHE A 180 1.68 -7.13 -17.10
N VAL A 181 2.84 -7.58 -16.66
CA VAL A 181 3.64 -8.60 -17.33
C VAL A 181 2.91 -9.93 -17.20
N ASP A 182 2.67 -10.57 -18.32
CA ASP A 182 2.26 -11.96 -18.40
C ASP A 182 3.51 -12.83 -18.31
N ILE A 183 3.92 -13.16 -17.07
CA ILE A 183 5.12 -13.95 -16.81
C ILE A 183 5.12 -15.28 -17.56
N HIS A 184 3.98 -15.96 -17.58
CA HIS A 184 3.88 -17.27 -18.23
C HIS A 184 4.07 -17.15 -19.74
N ARG A 185 3.35 -16.23 -20.40
CA ARG A 185 3.54 -16.00 -21.84
C ARG A 185 4.91 -15.44 -22.16
N THR A 186 5.48 -14.61 -21.28
CA THR A 186 6.85 -14.09 -21.44
C THR A 186 7.85 -15.22 -21.41
N ALA A 187 7.76 -16.15 -20.45
CA ALA A 187 8.64 -17.32 -20.38
C ALA A 187 8.50 -18.23 -21.62
N LEU A 188 7.28 -18.48 -22.09
CA LEU A 188 7.04 -19.27 -23.30
C LEU A 188 7.66 -18.63 -24.56
N ASN A 189 7.73 -17.29 -24.61
CA ASN A 189 8.30 -16.56 -25.75
C ASN A 189 9.81 -16.34 -25.65
N ASN A 190 10.44 -16.69 -24.53
CA ASN A 190 11.88 -16.54 -24.31
C ASN A 190 12.48 -17.87 -23.80
N PRO A 191 12.46 -18.93 -24.62
CA PRO A 191 12.96 -20.24 -24.20
C PRO A 191 14.46 -20.16 -23.87
N GLY A 192 14.85 -20.72 -22.72
CA GLY A 192 16.25 -20.73 -22.26
C GLY A 192 16.62 -19.59 -21.31
N VAL A 193 15.71 -18.65 -21.03
CA VAL A 193 15.91 -17.60 -20.00
C VAL A 193 15.24 -18.02 -18.70
N ASP A 194 15.95 -17.90 -17.57
CA ASP A 194 15.38 -18.15 -16.24
C ASP A 194 14.57 -16.94 -15.73
N ILE A 195 13.41 -16.73 -16.36
CA ILE A 195 12.49 -15.66 -16.00
C ILE A 195 12.05 -15.74 -14.52
N ARG A 196 12.00 -16.96 -13.96
CA ARG A 196 11.52 -17.16 -12.59
C ARG A 196 12.56 -16.73 -11.56
N GLY A 197 13.83 -17.13 -11.74
CA GLY A 197 14.93 -16.66 -10.90
C GLY A 197 15.05 -15.14 -10.91
N MET A 198 14.95 -14.51 -12.09
CA MET A 198 14.98 -13.04 -12.22
C MET A 198 13.85 -12.35 -11.45
N ILE A 199 12.65 -12.94 -11.41
CA ILE A 199 11.51 -12.41 -10.65
C ILE A 199 11.72 -12.58 -9.14
N ASP A 200 12.26 -13.71 -8.71
CA ASP A 200 12.50 -13.98 -7.29
C ASP A 200 13.53 -12.99 -6.72
N GLU A 201 14.61 -12.70 -7.46
CA GLU A 201 15.59 -11.66 -7.11
C GLU A 201 14.95 -10.27 -6.99
N LEU A 202 14.05 -9.91 -7.91
CA LEU A 202 13.33 -8.64 -7.87
C LEU A 202 12.40 -8.56 -6.64
N ASN A 203 11.73 -9.66 -6.29
CA ASN A 203 10.80 -9.69 -5.15
C ASN A 203 11.49 -9.57 -3.79
N GLU A 204 12.68 -10.13 -3.62
CA GLU A 204 13.45 -10.05 -2.37
C GLU A 204 13.91 -8.62 -2.05
N SER A 205 14.00 -7.75 -3.06
CA SER A 205 14.43 -6.36 -2.91
C SER A 205 13.35 -5.40 -2.39
N ASP A 206 12.07 -5.80 -2.35
CA ASP A 206 10.98 -4.96 -1.85
C ASP A 206 10.93 -4.95 -0.31
N LYS A 207 11.42 -3.85 0.28
CA LYS A 207 11.45 -3.57 1.73
C LYS A 207 10.11 -3.71 2.46
N HIS A 208 8.98 -3.71 1.76
CA HIS A 208 7.66 -3.79 2.35
C HIS A 208 6.89 -5.05 1.96
N HIS A 209 7.52 -6.00 1.24
CA HIS A 209 6.93 -7.28 0.87
C HIS A 209 6.33 -8.00 2.08
N LYS A 210 7.04 -8.03 3.22
CA LYS A 210 6.62 -8.71 4.45
C LYS A 210 5.32 -8.15 5.03
N ASN A 211 5.17 -6.83 5.08
CA ASN A 211 3.97 -6.17 5.63
C ASN A 211 2.73 -6.50 4.80
N VAL A 212 2.90 -6.50 3.47
CA VAL A 212 1.81 -6.81 2.55
C VAL A 212 1.46 -8.29 2.54
N MET A 213 2.44 -9.18 2.63
CA MET A 213 2.19 -10.61 2.72
C MET A 213 1.46 -10.99 4.02
N ALA A 214 1.86 -10.40 5.15
CA ALA A 214 1.17 -10.60 6.43
C ALA A 214 -0.27 -10.09 6.38
N ALA A 215 -0.50 -8.92 5.78
CA ALA A 215 -1.85 -8.38 5.62
C ALA A 215 -2.70 -9.19 4.61
N LYS A 216 -2.13 -9.65 3.50
CA LYS A 216 -2.77 -10.57 2.54
C LYS A 216 -3.21 -11.88 3.23
N LYS A 217 -2.36 -12.45 4.08
CA LYS A 217 -2.69 -13.64 4.88
C LYS A 217 -3.87 -13.38 5.82
N ALA A 218 -3.91 -12.22 6.47
CA ALA A 218 -4.98 -11.85 7.40
C ALA A 218 -6.32 -11.58 6.70
N TYR A 219 -6.32 -11.00 5.51
CA TYR A 219 -7.54 -10.49 4.85
C TYR A 219 -7.94 -11.20 3.55
N GLY A 220 -7.19 -12.20 3.10
CA GLY A 220 -7.48 -12.98 1.91
C GLY A 220 -6.62 -12.60 0.71
N ASN A 221 -6.37 -13.60 -0.15
CA ASN A 221 -5.30 -13.60 -1.15
C ASN A 221 -5.43 -12.51 -2.22
N LEU A 222 -4.37 -11.72 -2.35
CA LEU A 222 -4.07 -10.91 -3.53
C LEU A 222 -2.61 -11.15 -3.92
N SER A 223 -2.25 -12.35 -4.38
CA SER A 223 -0.90 -12.57 -4.91
C SER A 223 -0.80 -12.05 -6.35
N CYS A 224 0.43 -11.68 -6.75
CA CYS A 224 0.78 -11.68 -8.17
C CYS A 224 0.64 -13.11 -8.68
N GLN A 225 -0.43 -13.37 -9.44
CA GLN A 225 -0.48 -14.45 -10.42
C GLN A 225 -0.27 -13.82 -11.81
#